data_AF-V9IHD4-F1
#
_entry.id   AF-V9IHD4-F1
#
_cell.length_a   1.000
_cell.length_b   1.000
_cell.length_c   1.000
_cell.angle_alpha   90.00
_cell.angle_beta   90.00
_cell.angle_gamma   90.00
#
_symmetry.space_group_name_H-M   'P 1'
#
loop_
_entity.id
_entity.type
_entity.pdbx_description
1 polymer ?
#
loop_
_entity_poly.entity_id
_entity_poly.type
_entity_poly.pdbx_seq_one_letter_code
_entity_poly.pdbx_strand_id
1 'polypeptide(L)'
;MEELAIEQHNISRETDERQIMERKIITEVEHLQNEVEQAKRSAELASQCAETLKLEVVSLESAIVEKKLQVERLVADMKEANLQSLAVACQDEQVKSLFEGAHKPGSTRKMIGSPRQLETAVPTSKNPHGVWV
;
A
#
# COMPACT_ATOMS: atom_id res chain seq x y z
N MET A 1 -73.70 41.16 17.62
CA MET A 1 -73.89 40.10 16.60
C MET A 1 -72.78 40.12 15.57
N GLU A 2 -72.41 41.29 15.05
CA GLU A 2 -71.34 41.44 14.04
C GLU A 2 -69.93 41.15 14.58
N GLU A 3 -69.60 41.61 15.80
CA GLU A 3 -68.32 41.27 16.46
C GLU A 3 -68.12 39.76 16.65
N LEU A 4 -69.17 39.03 17.03
CA LEU A 4 -69.15 37.57 17.17
C LEU A 4 -68.87 36.86 15.84
N ALA A 5 -69.38 37.39 14.72
CA ALA A 5 -69.13 36.83 13.39
C ALA A 5 -67.67 37.07 12.94
N ILE A 6 -67.14 38.26 13.25
CA ILE A 6 -65.73 38.61 12.98
C ILE A 6 -64.79 37.73 13.81
N GLU A 7 -65.09 37.53 15.08
CA GLU A 7 -64.29 36.68 15.97
C GLU A 7 -64.32 35.21 15.55
N GLN A 8 -65.50 34.68 15.17
CA GLN A 8 -65.61 33.33 14.63
C GLN A 8 -64.84 33.15 13.31
N HIS A 9 -64.85 34.17 12.43
CA HIS A 9 -64.04 34.15 11.22
C HIS A 9 -62.53 34.14 11.53
N ASN A 10 -62.08 34.95 12.49
CA ASN A 10 -60.68 34.99 12.89
C ASN A 10 -60.21 33.65 13.46
N ILE A 11 -61.03 33.03 14.33
CA ILE A 11 -60.77 31.70 14.87
C ILE A 11 -60.65 30.68 13.74
N SER A 12 -61.60 30.65 12.79
CA SER A 12 -61.57 29.73 11.66
C SER A 12 -60.26 29.86 10.86
N ARG A 13 -59.85 31.10 10.57
CA ARG A 13 -58.62 31.37 9.82
C ARG A 13 -57.38 30.89 10.58
N GLU A 14 -57.31 31.13 11.88
CA GLU A 14 -56.19 30.67 12.72
C GLU A 14 -56.12 29.12 12.76
N THR A 15 -57.26 28.43 12.86
CA THR A 15 -57.29 26.97 12.74
C THR A 15 -56.80 26.48 11.37
N ASP A 16 -57.18 27.14 10.28
CA ASP A 16 -56.76 26.75 8.93
C ASP A 16 -55.24 26.95 8.75
N GLU A 17 -54.70 28.08 9.21
CA GLU A 17 -53.26 28.35 9.19
C GLU A 17 -52.48 27.32 10.00
N ARG A 18 -52.99 26.95 11.18
CA ARG A 18 -52.40 25.91 12.02
C ARG A 18 -52.44 24.53 11.35
N GLN A 19 -53.55 24.16 10.72
CA GLN A 19 -53.65 22.89 9.98
C GLN A 19 -52.69 22.84 8.79
N ILE A 20 -52.52 23.95 8.07
CA ILE A 20 -51.56 24.04 6.97
C ILE A 20 -50.13 23.87 7.50
N MET A 21 -49.81 24.49 8.63
CA MET A 21 -48.49 24.35 9.26
C MET A 21 -48.23 22.92 9.72
N GLU A 22 -49.20 22.29 10.39
CA GLU A 22 -49.08 20.89 10.82
C GLU A 22 -48.85 19.94 9.64
N ARG A 23 -49.56 20.13 8.51
CA ARG A 23 -49.32 19.34 7.29
C ARG A 23 -47.91 19.53 6.75
N LYS A 24 -47.40 20.77 6.71
CA LYS A 24 -46.02 21.04 6.27
C LYS A 24 -44.99 20.33 7.16
N ILE A 25 -45.19 20.36 8.48
CA ILE A 25 -44.31 19.67 9.43
C ILE A 25 -44.32 18.16 9.18
N ILE A 26 -45.50 17.56 8.96
CA ILE A 26 -45.62 16.13 8.68
C ILE A 26 -44.84 15.77 7.41
N THR A 27 -45.03 16.52 6.32
CA THR A 27 -44.31 16.28 5.07
C THR A 27 -42.80 16.43 5.23
N GLU A 28 -42.33 17.42 6.00
CA GLU A 28 -40.92 17.62 6.26
C GLU A 28 -40.32 16.47 7.09
N VAL A 29 -41.06 15.99 8.09
CA VAL A 29 -40.64 14.83 8.89
C VAL A 29 -40.55 13.57 8.04
N GLU A 30 -41.53 13.32 7.17
CA GLU A 30 -41.48 12.20 6.22
C GLU A 30 -40.29 12.32 5.25
N HIS A 31 -39.99 13.53 4.78
CA HIS A 31 -38.83 13.78 3.94
C HIS A 31 -37.52 13.46 4.66
N LEU A 32 -37.32 14.00 5.87
CA LEU A 32 -36.13 13.76 6.69
C LEU A 32 -35.97 12.28 7.04
N GLN A 33 -37.06 11.57 7.33
CA GLN A 33 -37.02 10.13 7.57
C GLN A 33 -36.50 9.35 6.35
N ASN A 34 -36.94 9.72 5.15
CA ASN A 34 -36.46 9.11 3.92
C ASN A 34 -34.97 9.40 3.68
N GLU A 35 -34.51 10.62 3.93
CA GLU A 35 -33.09 10.99 3.82
C GLU A 35 -32.22 10.21 4.81
N VAL A 36 -32.66 10.09 6.07
CA VAL A 36 -31.96 9.31 7.11
C VAL A 36 -31.85 7.85 6.70
N GLU A 37 -32.93 7.26 6.20
CA GLU A 37 -32.94 5.87 5.77
C GLU A 37 -32.04 5.64 4.54
N GLN A 38 -31.99 6.59 3.61
CA GLN A 38 -31.06 6.55 2.48
C GLN A 38 -29.59 6.68 2.92
N ALA A 39 -29.31 7.59 3.84
CA ALA A 39 -27.97 7.77 4.41
C ALA A 39 -27.51 6.51 5.16
N LYS A 40 -28.41 5.88 5.92
CA LYS A 40 -28.16 4.60 6.61
C LYS A 40 -27.77 3.50 5.63
N ARG A 41 -28.56 3.27 4.58
CA ARG A 41 -28.25 2.24 3.56
C ARG A 41 -26.91 2.51 2.87
N SER A 42 -26.62 3.79 2.59
CA SER A 42 -25.34 4.18 1.98
C SER A 42 -24.16 3.88 2.91
N ALA A 43 -24.31 4.16 4.21
CA ALA A 43 -23.31 3.85 5.21
C ALA A 43 -23.10 2.33 5.37
N GLU A 44 -24.17 1.54 5.33
CA GLU A 44 -24.09 0.06 5.37
C GLU A 44 -23.32 -0.49 4.16
N LEU A 45 -23.60 0.00 2.95
CA LEU A 45 -22.87 -0.39 1.74
C LEU A 45 -21.38 0.00 1.83
N ALA A 46 -21.08 1.21 2.30
CA ALA A 46 -19.71 1.65 2.52
C ALA A 46 -18.98 0.78 3.54
N SER A 47 -19.65 0.38 4.62
CA SER A 47 -19.10 -0.52 5.64
C SER A 47 -18.81 -1.92 5.08
N GLN A 48 -19.69 -2.47 4.24
CA GLN A 48 -19.47 -3.76 3.59
C GLN A 48 -18.29 -3.72 2.63
N CYS A 49 -18.17 -2.64 1.85
CA CYS A 49 -17.03 -2.40 0.97
C CYS A 49 -15.71 -2.31 1.76
N ALA A 50 -15.71 -1.58 2.88
CA ALA A 50 -14.54 -1.45 3.74
C ALA A 50 -14.09 -2.80 4.32
N GLU A 51 -15.02 -3.67 4.76
CA GLU A 51 -14.66 -4.99 5.27
C GLU A 51 -14.12 -5.90 4.16
N THR A 52 -14.67 -5.80 2.94
CA THR A 52 -14.17 -6.56 1.78
C THR A 52 -12.73 -6.14 1.45
N LEU A 53 -12.46 -4.84 1.36
CA LEU A 53 -11.11 -4.30 1.12
C LEU A 53 -10.13 -4.73 2.20
N LYS A 54 -10.54 -4.74 3.47
CA LYS A 54 -9.72 -5.19 4.58
C LYS A 54 -9.32 -6.67 4.43
N LEU A 55 -10.25 -7.54 4.00
CA LEU A 55 -9.93 -8.94 3.74
C LEU A 55 -8.98 -9.10 2.56
N GLU A 56 -9.14 -8.31 1.49
CA GLU A 56 -8.23 -8.30 0.35
C GLU A 56 -6.82 -7.87 0.75
N VAL A 57 -6.68 -6.83 1.58
CA VAL A 57 -5.39 -6.38 2.10
C VAL A 57 -4.70 -7.49 2.88
N VAL A 58 -5.39 -8.15 3.81
CA VAL A 58 -4.82 -9.27 4.60
C VAL A 58 -4.38 -10.42 3.69
N SER A 59 -5.16 -10.73 2.65
CA SER A 59 -4.81 -11.75 1.65
C SER A 59 -3.53 -11.38 0.89
N LEU A 60 -3.44 -10.14 0.41
CA LEU A 60 -2.26 -9.63 -0.30
C LEU A 60 -1.02 -9.60 0.60
N GLU A 61 -1.16 -9.18 1.85
CA GLU A 61 -0.07 -9.19 2.83
C GLU A 61 0.46 -10.61 3.06
N SER A 62 -0.44 -11.59 3.17
CA SER A 62 -0.07 -13.00 3.31
C SER A 62 0.68 -13.51 2.09
N ALA A 63 0.19 -13.19 0.88
CA ALA A 63 0.86 -13.56 -0.37
C ALA A 63 2.25 -12.91 -0.51
N ILE A 64 2.40 -11.66 -0.08
CA ILE A 64 3.70 -10.97 -0.06
C ILE A 64 4.68 -11.67 0.87
N VAL A 65 4.25 -12.04 2.08
CA VAL A 65 5.11 -12.77 3.04
C VAL A 65 5.55 -14.11 2.45
N GLU A 66 4.64 -14.87 1.84
CA GLU A 66 4.97 -16.13 1.20
C GLU A 66 5.97 -15.94 0.06
N LYS A 67 5.79 -14.93 -0.79
CA LYS A 67 6.70 -14.63 -1.89
C LYS A 67 8.08 -14.20 -1.40
N LYS A 68 8.17 -13.43 -0.33
CA LYS A 68 9.46 -13.10 0.30
C LYS A 68 10.19 -14.35 0.76
N LEU A 69 9.49 -15.27 1.42
CA LEU A 69 10.06 -16.55 1.85
C LEU A 69 10.54 -17.39 0.66
N GLN A 70 9.78 -17.43 -0.44
CA GLN A 70 10.18 -18.11 -1.67
C GLN A 70 11.47 -17.49 -2.26
N VAL A 71 11.57 -16.17 -2.30
CA VAL A 71 12.78 -15.47 -2.77
C VAL A 71 13.99 -15.76 -1.89
N GLU A 72 13.84 -15.73 -0.57
CA GLU A 72 14.93 -16.05 0.36
C GLU A 72 15.45 -17.48 0.15
N ARG A 73 14.54 -18.45 -0.05
CA ARG A 73 14.92 -19.83 -0.38
C ARG A 73 15.68 -19.91 -1.69
N LEU A 74 15.18 -19.28 -2.76
CA LEU A 74 15.87 -19.26 -4.06
C LEU A 74 17.26 -18.63 -3.96
N VAL A 75 17.43 -17.58 -3.15
CA VAL A 75 18.73 -16.96 -2.91
C VAL A 75 19.67 -17.92 -2.18
N ALA A 76 19.17 -18.67 -1.20
CA ALA A 76 19.97 -19.68 -0.51
C ALA A 76 20.40 -20.81 -1.46
N ASP A 77 19.46 -21.37 -2.23
CA ASP A 77 19.71 -22.44 -3.20
C ASP A 77 20.72 -21.99 -4.27
N MET A 78 20.59 -20.77 -4.79
CA MET A 78 21.51 -20.20 -5.77
C MET A 78 22.92 -20.01 -5.18
N LYS A 79 23.02 -19.54 -3.93
CA LYS A 79 24.32 -19.42 -3.25
C LYS A 79 24.97 -20.78 -3.06
N GLU A 80 24.20 -21.79 -2.66
CA GLU A 80 24.70 -23.16 -2.50
C GLU A 80 25.18 -23.75 -3.83
N ALA A 81 24.37 -23.65 -4.88
CA ALA A 81 24.75 -24.12 -6.22
C ALA A 81 26.02 -23.42 -6.75
N ASN A 82 26.16 -22.11 -6.50
CA ASN A 82 27.36 -21.37 -6.86
C ASN A 82 28.60 -21.85 -6.08
N LEU A 83 28.47 -22.09 -4.77
CA LEU A 83 29.56 -22.62 -3.95
C LEU A 83 29.98 -24.02 -4.39
N GLN A 84 29.01 -24.91 -4.67
CA GLN A 84 29.29 -26.23 -5.20
C GLN A 84 30.01 -26.16 -6.55
N SER A 85 29.58 -25.26 -7.45
CA SER A 85 30.22 -25.04 -8.76
C SER A 85 31.66 -24.56 -8.63
N LEU A 86 31.92 -23.60 -7.72
CA LEU A 86 33.27 -23.12 -7.43
C LEU A 86 34.15 -24.21 -6.81
N ALA A 87 33.60 -25.03 -5.90
CA ALA A 87 34.33 -26.13 -5.30
C ALA A 87 34.79 -27.16 -6.34
N VAL A 88 33.95 -27.47 -7.34
CA VAL A 88 34.30 -28.33 -8.47
C VAL A 88 35.36 -27.66 -9.36
N ALA A 89 35.20 -26.38 -9.69
CA ALA A 89 36.15 -25.66 -10.53
C ALA A 89 37.56 -25.56 -9.91
N CYS A 90 37.67 -25.42 -8.58
CA CYS A 90 38.95 -25.39 -7.86
C CYS A 90 39.69 -26.74 -7.85
N GLN A 91 39.05 -27.84 -8.25
CA GLN A 91 39.70 -29.15 -8.43
C GLN A 91 40.37 -29.27 -9.80
N ASP A 92 40.12 -28.32 -10.70
CA ASP A 92 40.79 -28.22 -11.99
C ASP A 92 42.12 -27.47 -11.82
N GLU A 93 43.24 -28.15 -12.07
CA GLU A 93 44.60 -27.63 -11.85
C GLU A 93 44.89 -26.35 -12.64
N GLN A 94 44.21 -26.13 -13.77
CA GLN A 94 44.31 -24.88 -14.54
C GLN A 94 43.72 -23.67 -13.78
N VAL A 95 42.69 -23.88 -12.95
CA VAL A 95 42.04 -22.81 -12.17
C VAL A 95 42.85 -22.48 -10.90
N LYS A 96 43.46 -23.48 -10.25
CA LYS A 96 44.42 -23.24 -9.16
C LYS A 96 45.56 -22.32 -9.59
N SER A 97 46.10 -22.53 -10.78
CA SER A 97 47.18 -21.69 -11.33
C SER A 97 46.78 -20.22 -11.58
N LEU A 98 45.48 -19.94 -11.78
CA LEU A 98 44.95 -18.58 -11.93
C LEU A 98 44.80 -17.87 -10.57
N PHE A 99 44.48 -18.60 -9.50
CA PHE A 99 44.36 -18.06 -8.14
C PHE A 99 45.71 -17.93 -7.41
N GLU A 100 46.66 -18.84 -7.65
CA GLU A 100 48.04 -18.70 -7.15
C GLU A 100 48.79 -17.55 -7.85
N GLY A 101 48.30 -17.12 -9.02
CA GLY A 101 48.88 -16.06 -9.81
C GLY A 101 50.22 -16.48 -10.42
N ALA A 102 50.47 -16.04 -11.65
CA ALA A 102 51.83 -16.04 -12.16
C ALA A 102 52.68 -15.15 -11.25
N HIS A 103 53.46 -15.74 -10.35
CA HIS A 103 54.53 -15.09 -9.61
C HIS A 103 55.58 -14.57 -10.61
N LYS A 104 55.26 -13.49 -11.33
CA LYS A 104 56.24 -12.69 -12.05
C LYS A 104 56.97 -11.86 -10.99
N PRO A 105 58.29 -12.08 -10.79
CA PRO A 105 59.05 -11.26 -9.86
C PRO A 105 58.97 -9.80 -10.32
N GLY A 106 58.47 -8.91 -9.46
CA GLY A 106 58.51 -7.47 -9.69
C GLY A 106 57.21 -6.75 -10.07
N SER A 107 56.07 -7.43 -10.26
CA SER A 107 54.80 -6.75 -10.55
C SER A 107 54.00 -6.41 -9.27
N THR A 108 54.54 -5.52 -8.44
CA THR A 108 53.78 -4.93 -7.32
C THR A 108 52.96 -3.75 -7.86
N ARG A 109 51.82 -4.00 -8.50
CA ARG A 109 50.84 -2.95 -8.74
C ARG A 109 50.14 -2.67 -7.41
N LYS A 110 50.64 -1.70 -6.65
CA LYS A 110 50.03 -1.29 -5.38
C LYS A 110 48.58 -0.90 -5.64
N MET A 111 47.63 -1.63 -5.04
CA MET A 111 46.24 -1.20 -5.02
C MET A 111 46.18 0.14 -4.30
N ILE A 112 45.84 1.20 -5.02
CA ILE A 112 45.60 2.52 -4.43
C ILE A 112 44.14 2.53 -4.00
N GLY A 113 43.91 2.41 -2.70
CA GLY A 113 42.59 2.43 -2.08
C GLY A 113 42.34 1.18 -1.25
N SER A 114 41.70 1.34 -0.08
CA SER A 114 41.25 0.18 0.69
C SER A 114 40.06 -0.46 -0.03
N PRO A 115 39.92 -1.80 -0.01
CA PRO A 115 38.74 -2.47 -0.58
C PRO A 115 37.41 -1.89 -0.08
N ARG A 116 37.40 -1.41 1.17
CA ARG A 116 36.24 -0.74 1.79
C ARG A 116 35.88 0.61 1.14
N GLN A 117 36.82 1.30 0.50
CA GLN A 117 36.54 2.55 -0.22
C GLN A 117 35.78 2.34 -1.54
N LEU A 118 35.75 1.10 -2.07
CA LEU A 118 34.95 0.74 -3.24
C LEU A 118 33.47 0.57 -2.89
N GLU A 119 33.15 0.20 -1.64
CA GLU A 119 31.78 0.02 -1.17
C GLU A 119 30.99 1.35 -1.09
N THR A 120 31.70 2.48 -1.03
CA THR A 120 31.11 3.83 -0.98
C THR A 120 31.33 4.63 -2.27
N ALA A 121 31.78 3.98 -3.35
CA ALA A 121 32.11 4.68 -4.58
C ALA A 121 30.84 5.28 -5.24
N VAL A 122 30.86 6.59 -5.46
CA VAL A 122 29.76 7.31 -6.12
C VAL A 122 29.78 7.00 -7.62
N PRO A 123 28.63 6.80 -8.27
CA PRO A 123 28.56 6.59 -9.70
C PRO A 123 29.29 7.68 -10.49
N THR A 124 30.12 7.27 -11.43
CA THR A 124 30.83 8.18 -12.35
C THR A 124 30.46 7.85 -13.79
N SER A 125 30.79 8.74 -14.73
CA SER A 125 30.54 8.51 -16.17
C SER A 125 31.22 7.25 -16.72
N LYS A 126 32.24 6.72 -16.03
CA LYS A 126 32.94 5.47 -16.38
C LYS A 126 32.55 4.26 -15.52
N ASN A 127 31.80 4.46 -14.43
CA ASN A 127 31.18 3.40 -13.66
C ASN A 127 29.78 3.86 -13.19
N PRO A 128 28.75 3.65 -14.03
CA PRO A 128 27.40 4.16 -13.78
C PRO A 128 26.71 3.51 -12.58
N HIS A 129 27.18 2.33 -12.16
CA HIS A 129 26.55 1.55 -11.09
C HIS A 129 27.30 1.65 -9.77
N GLY A 130 28.47 2.30 -9.73
CA GLY A 130 29.30 2.46 -8.52
C GLY A 130 29.93 1.16 -8.00
N VAL A 131 29.54 0.00 -8.55
CA VAL A 131 30.07 -1.31 -8.20
C VAL A 131 31.18 -1.66 -9.18
N TRP A 132 32.42 -1.79 -8.69
CA TRP A 132 33.52 -2.39 -9.46
C TRP A 132 33.59 -3.87 -9.06
N VAL A 133 33.38 -4.78 -10.02
CA VAL A 133 33.60 -6.23 -9.84
C VAL A 133 35.08 -6.54 -9.96
#